data_AF-A0A7X2MSP3-F1
#
_entry.id   AF-A0A7X2MSP3-F1
#
_cell.length_a   1.000
_cell.length_b   1.000
_cell.length_c   1.000
_cell.angle_alpha   90.00
_cell.angle_beta   90.00
_cell.angle_gamma   90.00
#
_symmetry.space_group_name_H-M   'P 1'
#
loop_
_entity.id
_entity.type
_entity.pdbx_description
1 polymer ?
#
loop_
_entity_poly.entity_id
_entity_poly.type
_entity_poly.pdbx_seq_one_letter_code
_entity_poly.pdbx_strand_id
1 'polypeptide(L)' 'PLHVAWRLHRHLSQEEVANKLGITQAGVSKLESRKKPQKQTLEKLAALYDCRTSQLYID' A
#
# COMPACT_ATOMS: atom_id res chain seq x y z
N PRO A 1 -3.08 4.96 8.43
CA PRO A 1 -3.51 4.90 7.01
C PRO A 1 -4.19 3.56 6.69
N LEU A 2 -5.33 3.58 5.99
CA LEU A 2 -6.14 2.38 5.74
C LEU A 2 -5.37 1.30 4.96
N HIS A 3 -4.50 1.66 4.03
CA HIS A 3 -3.70 0.68 3.30
C HIS A 3 -2.75 -0.17 4.18
N VAL A 4 -2.31 0.33 5.36
CA VAL A 4 -1.54 -0.48 6.32
C VAL A 4 -2.39 -1.61 6.88
N ALA A 5 -3.66 -1.31 7.20
CA ALA A 5 -4.61 -2.31 7.67
C ALA A 5 -4.88 -3.36 6.59
N TRP A 6 -4.98 -2.96 5.31
CA TRP A 6 -5.10 -3.89 4.19
C TRP A 6 -3.88 -4.79 4.02
N ARG A 7 -2.67 -4.25 4.17
CA ARG A 7 -1.44 -5.06 4.13
C ARG A 7 -1.47 -6.16 5.18
N LEU A 8 -1.81 -5.80 6.43
CA LEU A 8 -1.89 -6.75 7.55
C LEU A 8 -3.03 -7.76 7.37
N HIS A 9 -4.18 -7.31 6.85
CA HIS A 9 -5.32 -8.18 6.53
C HIS A 9 -4.98 -9.23 5.46
N ARG A 10 -4.10 -8.90 4.51
CA ARG A 10 -3.57 -9.85 3.51
C ARG A 10 -2.35 -10.64 4.01
N HIS A 11 -1.98 -10.50 5.29
CA HIS A 11 -0.83 -11.16 5.91
C HIS A 11 0.51 -10.88 5.22
N LEU A 12 0.67 -9.69 4.64
CA LEU A 12 1.88 -9.31 3.93
C LEU A 12 2.83 -8.48 4.82
N SER A 13 4.11 -8.81 4.76
CA SER A 13 5.17 -7.94 5.28
C SER A 13 5.41 -6.73 4.35
N GLN A 14 6.12 -5.72 4.85
CA GLN A 14 6.53 -4.59 4.00
C GLN A 14 7.49 -5.03 2.89
N GLU A 15 8.34 -6.04 3.14
CA GLU A 15 9.28 -6.58 2.16
C GLU A 15 8.55 -7.32 1.03
N GLU A 16 7.54 -8.13 1.34
CA GLU A 16 6.73 -8.80 0.31
C GLU A 16 5.97 -7.80 -0.57
N VAL A 17 5.44 -6.74 0.03
CA VAL A 17 4.82 -5.64 -0.73
C VAL A 17 5.85 -4.95 -1.61
N ALA A 18 7.05 -4.69 -1.07
CA ALA A 18 8.13 -4.06 -1.81
C ALA A 18 8.54 -4.88 -3.03
N ASN A 19 8.74 -6.19 -2.85
CA ASN A 19 9.07 -7.14 -3.91
C ASN A 19 7.99 -7.17 -5.00
N LYS A 20 6.71 -7.22 -4.62
CA LYS A 20 5.59 -7.23 -5.58
C LYS A 20 5.41 -5.90 -6.31
N LEU A 21 5.78 -4.78 -5.69
CA LEU A 21 5.70 -3.45 -6.29
C LEU A 21 6.97 -3.02 -7.03
N GLY A 22 8.05 -3.80 -6.95
CA GLY A 22 9.36 -3.45 -7.53
C GLY A 22 10.01 -2.23 -6.87
N ILE A 23 9.80 -2.04 -5.56
CA ILE A 23 10.39 -0.95 -4.77
C ILE A 23 11.15 -1.51 -3.56
N THR A 24 11.77 -0.65 -2.75
CA THR A 24 12.43 -1.06 -1.51
C THR A 24 11.46 -1.13 -0.33
N GLN A 25 11.78 -1.92 0.69
CA GLN A 25 11.01 -1.98 1.94
C GLN A 25 10.94 -0.61 2.65
N ALA A 26 12.03 0.16 2.61
CA ALA A 26 12.03 1.57 3.04
C ALA A 26 11.07 2.45 2.21
N GLY A 27 10.94 2.16 0.91
CA GLY A 27 9.94 2.78 0.03
C GLY A 27 8.52 2.51 0.50
N VAL A 28 8.20 1.27 0.87
CA VAL A 28 6.90 0.91 1.47
C VAL A 28 6.67 1.65 2.79
N SER A 29 7.67 1.67 3.69
CA SER A 29 7.57 2.41 4.96
C SER A 29 7.28 3.91 4.76
N LYS A 30 7.92 4.53 3.76
CA LYS A 30 7.65 5.92 3.38
C LYS A 30 6.25 6.12 2.80
N LEU A 31 5.74 5.15 2.02
CA LEU A 31 4.36 5.17 1.53
C LEU A 31 3.36 5.07 2.69
N GLU A 32 3.62 4.19 3.66
CA GLU A 32 2.79 4.03 4.87
C GLU A 32 2.79 5.28 5.77
N SER A 33 3.86 6.05 5.75
CA SER A 33 3.93 7.30 6.52
C SER A 33 3.28 8.49 5.80
N ARG A 34 2.94 8.35 4.50
CA ARG A 34 2.47 9.47 3.68
C ARG A 34 1.01 9.78 3.96
N LYS A 35 0.74 11.02 4.34
CA LYS A 35 -0.64 11.48 4.59
C LYS A 35 -1.50 11.50 3.33
N LYS A 36 -0.98 11.83 2.15
CA LYS A 36 -1.72 11.81 0.86
C LYS A 36 -0.91 11.05 -0.19
N PRO A 37 -1.17 9.74 -0.41
CA PRO A 37 -0.49 8.95 -1.42
C PRO A 37 -0.93 9.37 -2.84
N GLN A 38 -0.04 9.16 -3.82
CA GLN A 38 -0.34 9.45 -5.22
C GLN A 38 -1.33 8.44 -5.78
N LYS A 39 -2.18 8.87 -6.72
CA LYS A 39 -3.19 8.02 -7.37
C LYS A 39 -2.60 6.74 -7.95
N GLN A 40 -1.48 6.84 -8.68
CA GLN A 40 -0.80 5.68 -9.26
C GLN A 40 -0.35 4.66 -8.20
N THR A 41 0.12 5.13 -7.03
CA THR A 41 0.50 4.24 -5.92
C THR A 41 -0.73 3.55 -5.33
N LEU A 42 -1.83 4.28 -5.16
CA LEU A 42 -3.08 3.71 -4.68
C LEU A 42 -3.60 2.63 -5.63
N GLU A 43 -3.54 2.84 -6.94
CA GLU A 43 -3.96 1.86 -7.94
C GLU A 43 -3.12 0.57 -7.87
N LYS A 44 -1.80 0.68 -7.75
CA LYS A 44 -0.91 -0.48 -7.57
C LYS A 44 -1.21 -1.23 -6.26
N LEU A 45 -1.41 -0.52 -5.16
CA LEU A 45 -1.76 -1.12 -3.87
C LEU A 45 -3.15 -1.76 -3.90
N ALA A 46 -4.11 -1.15 -4.59
CA ALA A 46 -5.47 -1.64 -4.74
C ALA A 46 -5.49 -2.96 -5.52
N ALA A 47 -4.74 -3.03 -6.61
CA ALA A 47 -4.53 -4.26 -7.37
C ALA A 47 -3.84 -5.34 -6.52
N LEU A 48 -2.80 -4.96 -5.75
CA LEU A 48 -2.07 -5.90 -4.90
C LEU A 48 -2.93 -6.47 -3.76
N TYR A 49 -3.73 -5.63 -3.11
CA TYR A 49 -4.58 -6.03 -1.99
C TYR A 49 -5.97 -6.49 -2.40
N ASP A 50 -6.25 -6.54 -3.70
CA ASP A 50 -7.55 -6.91 -4.28
C ASP A 50 -8.70 -6.13 -3.62
N CYS A 51 -8.65 -4.80 -3.76
CA CYS A 51 -9.65 -3.88 -3.22
C CYS A 51 -9.77 -2.62 -4.09
N ARG A 52 -10.67 -1.70 -3.74
CA ARG A 52 -10.79 -0.40 -4.43
C ARG A 52 -9.86 0.64 -3.82
N THR A 53 -9.38 1.58 -4.63
CA THR A 53 -8.52 2.69 -4.17
C THR A 53 -9.17 3.54 -3.07
N SER A 54 -10.49 3.69 -3.10
CA SER A 54 -11.28 4.37 -2.05
C SER A 54 -11.30 3.64 -0.70
N GLN A 55 -10.92 2.37 -0.65
CA GLN A 55 -10.80 1.59 0.60
C GLN A 55 -9.41 1.69 1.23
N LEU A 56 -8.43 2.25 0.51
CA LEU A 56 -7.04 2.39 0.96
C LEU A 56 -6.75 3.74 1.60
N TYR A 57 -7.64 4.72 1.40
CA TYR A 57 -7.49 6.09 1.85
C TYR A 57 -8.85 6.79 1.89
N ILE A 58 -9.09 7.60 2.92
CA ILE A 58 -10.23 8.52 3.02
C ILE A 58 -9.63 9.92 2.88
N ASP A 59 -10.16 10.73 1.95
CA ASP A 59 -9.70 12.10 1.72
C ASP A 59 -9.97 13.04 2.90
#